data_AF-A0A845ZCQ0-F1
#
_entry.id   AF-A0A845ZCQ0-F1
#
_cell.length_a   1.000
_cell.length_b   1.000
_cell.length_c   1.000
_cell.angle_alpha   90.00
_cell.angle_beta   90.00
_cell.angle_gamma   90.00
#
_symmetry.space_group_name_H-M   'P 1'
#
loop_
_entity.id
_entity.type
_entity.pdbx_description
1 polymer ?
#
loop_
_entity_poly.entity_id
_entity_poly.type
_entity_poly.pdbx_seq_one_letter_code
_entity_poly.pdbx_strand_id
1 'polypeptide(L)'
;MKIRTILILGAIALVLTAVSIWVGKLSYSWLPPQAAAESLLVDDLFSFLVTLGTFIFLGVTGTLMYSIIFQRAAKYDYSDGPYIEGNITLEVVWTAIPIFLVFWIATYSYNVYREMAIQ
;
A
#
# COMPACT_ATOMS: atom_id res chain seq x y z
N MET A 1 -17.57 -8.16 -15.11
CA MET A 1 -16.18 -8.60 -15.33
C MET A 1 -16.16 -10.11 -15.51
N LYS A 2 -15.23 -10.66 -16.32
CA LYS A 2 -15.10 -12.13 -16.45
C LYS A 2 -14.59 -12.71 -15.12
N ILE A 3 -15.13 -13.86 -14.68
CA ILE A 3 -14.77 -14.51 -13.41
C ILE A 3 -13.25 -14.69 -13.25
N ARG A 4 -12.56 -15.02 -14.35
CA ARG A 4 -11.10 -15.16 -14.42
C ARG A 4 -10.36 -13.89 -13.99
N THR A 5 -10.84 -12.71 -14.40
CA THR A 5 -10.20 -11.44 -14.05
C THR A 5 -10.33 -11.17 -12.56
N ILE A 6 -11.49 -11.46 -11.96
CA ILE A 6 -11.73 -11.31 -10.53
C ILE A 6 -10.78 -12.23 -9.75
N LEU A 7 -10.64 -13.49 -10.18
CA LEU A 7 -9.74 -14.45 -9.54
C LEU A 7 -8.27 -14.02 -9.62
N ILE A 8 -7.82 -13.50 -10.76
CA ILE A 8 -6.44 -13.02 -10.94
C ILE A 8 -6.17 -11.81 -10.03
N LEU A 9 -7.06 -10.81 -10.04
CA LEU A 9 -6.89 -9.62 -9.21
C LEU A 9 -6.94 -9.98 -7.71
N GLY A 10 -7.82 -10.89 -7.32
CA GLY A 10 -7.89 -11.40 -5.95
C GLY A 10 -6.62 -12.12 -5.53
N ALA A 11 -6.05 -12.98 -6.39
CA ALA A 11 -4.79 -13.65 -6.13
C ALA A 11 -3.62 -12.67 -5.99
N ILE A 12 -3.54 -11.65 -6.87
CA ILE A 12 -2.53 -10.59 -6.78
C ILE A 12 -2.66 -9.84 -5.45
N ALA A 13 -3.87 -9.43 -5.08
CA ALA A 13 -4.11 -8.73 -3.82
C ALA A 13 -3.71 -9.57 -2.60
N LEU A 14 -3.99 -10.88 -2.63
CA LEU A 14 -3.60 -11.81 -1.57
C LEU A 14 -2.08 -11.95 -1.46
N VAL A 15 -1.38 -12.10 -2.59
CA VAL A 15 0.08 -12.18 -2.62
C VAL A 15 0.70 -10.86 -2.12
N LEU A 16 0.21 -9.71 -2.59
CA LEU A 16 0.67 -8.40 -2.12
C LEU A 16 0.48 -8.24 -0.61
N THR A 17 -0.67 -8.66 -0.09
CA THR A 17 -0.96 -8.62 1.35
C THR A 17 0.03 -9.50 2.13
N ALA A 18 0.24 -10.75 1.68
CA ALA A 18 1.16 -11.67 2.33
C ALA A 18 2.61 -11.14 2.34
N VAL A 19 3.09 -10.61 1.22
CA VAL A 19 4.42 -9.99 1.12
C VAL A 19 4.52 -8.77 2.03
N SER A 20 3.49 -7.94 2.09
CA SER A 20 3.48 -6.73 2.92
C SER A 20 3.50 -7.04 4.42
N ILE A 21 2.77 -8.07 4.85
CA ILE A 21 2.83 -8.57 6.24
C ILE A 21 4.22 -9.13 6.55
N TRP A 22 4.82 -9.86 5.61
CA TRP A 22 6.17 -10.39 5.77
C TRP A 22 7.21 -9.27 5.92
N VAL A 23 7.16 -8.22 5.10
CA VAL A 23 8.07 -7.06 5.22
C VAL A 23 7.84 -6.30 6.53
N GLY A 24 6.59 -6.12 6.97
CA GLY A 24 6.32 -5.53 8.29
C GLY A 24 6.89 -6.37 9.44
N LYS A 25 6.83 -7.70 9.35
CA LYS A 25 7.51 -8.57 10.34
C LYS A 25 9.03 -8.47 10.26
N LEU A 26 9.58 -8.28 9.07
CA LEU A 26 11.02 -8.06 8.91
C LEU A 26 11.47 -6.75 9.57
N SER A 27 10.59 -5.74 9.62
CA SER A 27 10.94 -4.40 10.10
C SER A 27 11.25 -4.31 11.59
N TYR A 28 10.81 -5.28 12.41
CA TYR A 28 11.23 -5.37 13.82
C TYR A 28 12.76 -5.49 13.97
N SER A 29 13.44 -6.10 12.99
CA SER A 29 14.90 -6.23 13.02
C SER A 29 15.65 -4.95 12.62
N TRP A 30 14.94 -3.91 12.15
CA TRP A 30 15.52 -2.63 11.78
C TRP A 30 15.64 -1.67 12.97
N LEU A 31 14.93 -1.98 14.06
CA LEU A 31 14.86 -1.16 15.26
C LEU A 31 15.89 -1.65 16.30
N PRO A 32 16.35 -0.77 17.21
CA PRO A 32 17.24 -1.17 18.29
C PRO A 32 16.55 -2.15 19.26
N PRO A 33 17.32 -2.91 20.06
CA PRO A 33 16.75 -3.77 21.08
C PRO A 33 15.84 -3.01 22.04
N GLN A 34 14.71 -3.64 22.40
CA GLN A 34 13.71 -3.08 23.31
C GLN A 34 14.31 -2.86 24.69
N ALA A 35 14.25 -1.60 25.16
CA ALA A 35 14.82 -1.18 26.44
C ALA A 35 13.79 -0.53 27.38
N ALA A 36 12.56 -0.34 26.92
CA ALA A 36 11.44 0.24 27.68
C ALA A 36 10.13 -0.46 27.32
N ALA A 37 9.15 -0.48 28.22
CA ALA A 37 7.81 -1.02 27.92
C ALA A 37 7.19 -0.35 26.67
N GLU A 38 7.35 0.96 26.55
CA GLU A 38 6.86 1.75 25.41
C GLU A 38 7.49 1.39 24.06
N SER A 39 8.69 0.78 24.07
CA SER A 39 9.33 0.39 22.81
C SER A 39 8.53 -0.68 22.06
N LEU A 40 7.77 -1.53 22.76
CA LEU A 40 6.88 -2.50 22.12
C LEU A 40 5.78 -1.81 21.29
N LEU A 41 5.15 -0.78 21.87
CA LEU A 41 4.08 -0.03 21.20
C LEU A 41 4.59 0.71 19.97
N VAL A 42 5.80 1.27 20.04
CA VAL A 42 6.44 1.95 18.91
C VAL A 42 6.83 0.94 17.82
N ASP A 43 7.42 -0.19 18.19
CA ASP A 43 7.83 -1.25 17.26
C ASP A 43 6.63 -1.81 16.49
N ASP A 44 5.52 -2.07 17.18
CA ASP A 44 4.27 -2.56 16.59
C ASP A 44 3.65 -1.53 15.64
N LEU A 45 3.60 -0.26 16.05
CA LEU A 45 3.12 0.84 15.20
C LEU A 45 3.99 0.98 13.95
N PHE A 46 5.32 0.89 14.09
CA PHE A 46 6.25 0.95 12.98
C PHE A 46 6.04 -0.22 12.01
N SER A 47 5.93 -1.45 12.52
CA SER A 47 5.66 -2.64 11.72
C SER A 47 4.36 -2.51 10.92
N PHE A 48 3.30 -2.01 11.55
CA PHE A 48 2.03 -1.72 10.89
C PHE A 48 2.18 -0.73 9.74
N LEU A 49 2.86 0.41 9.98
CA LEU A 49 3.10 1.42 8.95
C LEU A 49 3.96 0.88 7.80
N VAL A 50 4.96 0.06 8.09
CA VAL A 50 5.79 -0.59 7.07
C VAL A 50 4.98 -1.58 6.24
N THR A 51 4.11 -2.40 6.86
CA THR A 51 3.19 -3.27 6.11
C THR A 51 2.31 -2.47 5.17
N LEU A 52 1.68 -1.41 5.67
CA LEU A 52 0.80 -0.58 4.85
C LEU A 52 1.54 0.14 3.71
N GLY A 53 2.70 0.72 4.01
CA GLY A 53 3.56 1.39 3.04
C GLY A 53 4.06 0.42 1.96
N THR A 54 4.47 -0.78 2.35
CA THR A 54 4.90 -1.83 1.42
C THR A 54 3.77 -2.23 0.47
N PHE A 55 2.54 -2.39 0.98
CA PHE A 55 1.38 -2.74 0.17
C PHE A 55 1.10 -1.69 -0.91
N ILE A 56 1.09 -0.42 -0.52
CA ILE A 56 0.86 0.71 -1.44
C ILE A 56 2.00 0.80 -2.46
N PHE A 57 3.25 0.76 -1.98
CA PHE A 57 4.44 0.88 -2.83
C PHE A 57 4.50 -0.22 -3.90
N LEU A 58 4.31 -1.49 -3.51
CA LEU A 58 4.32 -2.61 -4.44
C LEU A 58 3.11 -2.57 -5.39
N GLY A 59 1.94 -2.16 -4.91
CA GLY A 59 0.76 -1.98 -5.75
C GLY A 59 1.00 -0.97 -6.86
N VAL A 60 1.44 0.24 -6.50
CA VAL A 60 1.71 1.33 -7.46
C VAL A 60 2.85 0.95 -8.40
N THR A 61 3.98 0.49 -7.86
CA THR A 61 5.15 0.10 -8.65
C THR A 61 4.81 -1.05 -9.59
N GLY A 62 4.05 -2.04 -9.13
CA GLY A 62 3.60 -3.17 -9.94
C GLY A 62 2.74 -2.70 -11.13
N THR A 63 1.79 -1.79 -10.90
CA THR A 63 0.97 -1.20 -11.98
C THR A 63 1.82 -0.43 -12.98
N LEU A 64 2.78 0.39 -12.51
CA LEU A 64 3.69 1.12 -13.39
C LEU A 64 4.57 0.17 -14.22
N MET A 65 5.16 -0.84 -13.59
CA MET A 65 5.98 -1.84 -14.28
C MET A 65 5.18 -2.61 -15.33
N TYR A 66 3.94 -2.97 -15.02
CA TYR A 66 3.05 -3.60 -16.00
C TYR A 66 2.82 -2.68 -17.21
N SER A 67 2.57 -1.39 -16.97
CA SER A 67 2.41 -0.41 -18.05
C SER A 67 3.66 -0.30 -18.93
N ILE A 68 4.84 -0.21 -18.32
CA ILE A 68 6.12 -0.06 -19.05
C ILE A 68 6.43 -1.29 -19.91
N ILE A 69 6.17 -2.49 -19.39
CA ILE A 69 6.54 -3.75 -20.05
C ILE A 69 5.52 -4.13 -21.14
N PHE A 70 4.23 -3.99 -20.85
CA PHE A 70 3.16 -4.57 -21.68
C PHE A 70 2.36 -3.54 -22.48
N GLN A 71 2.34 -2.27 -22.07
CA GLN A 71 1.57 -1.20 -22.73
C GLN A 71 2.48 -0.25 -23.53
N ARG A 72 3.58 -0.77 -24.09
CA ARG A 72 4.51 0.00 -24.91
C ARG A 72 4.02 0.06 -26.36
N ALA A 73 4.21 1.22 -27.00
CA ALA A 73 4.01 1.39 -28.44
C ALA A 73 4.87 0.40 -29.26
N ALA A 74 4.38 0.01 -30.44
CA ALA A 74 5.13 -0.87 -31.34
C ALA A 74 6.39 -0.17 -31.88
N LYS A 75 7.38 -0.94 -32.33
CA LYS A 75 8.74 -0.47 -32.72
C LYS A 75 8.75 0.68 -33.77
N TYR A 76 7.66 0.88 -34.49
CA TYR A 76 7.51 1.90 -35.53
C TYR A 76 6.18 2.64 -35.45
N ASP A 77 5.50 2.60 -34.30
CA ASP A 77 4.27 3.32 -34.07
C ASP A 77 4.57 4.71 -33.50
N TYR A 78 4.28 5.74 -34.30
CA TYR A 78 4.40 7.14 -33.94
C TYR A 78 3.03 7.83 -33.86
N SER A 79 1.95 7.06 -33.91
CA SER A 79 0.61 7.61 -33.71
C SER A 79 0.43 8.05 -32.26
N ASP A 80 -0.44 9.04 -32.05
CA ASP A 80 -0.80 9.47 -30.71
C ASP A 80 -1.61 8.39 -29.99
N GLY A 81 -1.40 8.28 -28.67
CA GLY A 81 -2.23 7.44 -27.83
C GLY A 81 -3.70 7.88 -27.83
N PRO A 82 -4.64 7.01 -27.44
CA PRO A 82 -6.04 7.37 -27.33
C PRO A 82 -6.25 8.60 -26.42
N TYR A 83 -7.09 9.54 -26.87
CA TYR A 83 -7.43 10.73 -26.10
C TYR A 83 -8.36 10.37 -24.94
N ILE A 84 -7.77 10.03 -23.79
CA ILE A 84 -8.47 9.71 -22.53
C ILE A 84 -8.10 10.76 -21.50
N GLU A 85 -9.03 11.64 -21.15
CA GLU A 85 -8.75 12.77 -20.26
C GLU A 85 -9.14 12.54 -18.79
N GLY A 86 -9.97 11.55 -18.48
CA GLY A 86 -10.36 11.32 -17.10
C GLY A 86 -11.38 10.22 -16.89
N ASN A 87 -11.65 9.97 -15.61
CA ASN A 87 -12.69 9.07 -15.16
C ASN A 87 -13.11 9.50 -13.75
N ILE A 88 -14.18 10.28 -13.67
CA ILE A 88 -14.70 10.86 -12.42
C ILE A 88 -14.90 9.79 -11.34
N THR A 89 -15.40 8.61 -11.69
CA THR A 89 -15.62 7.52 -10.73
C THR A 89 -14.29 7.03 -10.14
N LEU A 90 -13.27 6.81 -10.97
CA LEU A 90 -11.94 6.42 -10.49
C LEU A 90 -11.33 7.53 -9.65
N GLU A 91 -11.51 8.79 -10.06
CA GLU A 91 -10.98 9.94 -9.36
C GLU A 91 -11.56 10.09 -7.95
N VAL A 92 -12.89 9.98 -7.81
CA VAL A 92 -13.54 10.02 -6.50
C VAL A 92 -13.07 8.85 -5.62
N VAL A 93 -12.99 7.64 -6.18
CA VAL A 93 -12.58 6.45 -5.42
C VAL A 93 -11.13 6.56 -4.95
N TRP A 94 -10.20 6.93 -5.83
CA TRP A 94 -8.78 7.03 -5.48
C TRP A 94 -8.46 8.23 -4.60
N THR A 95 -9.37 9.19 -4.43
CA THR A 95 -9.19 10.35 -3.56
C THR A 95 -9.79 10.07 -2.19
N ALA A 96 -10.98 9.48 -2.16
CA ALA A 96 -11.64 9.12 -0.91
C ALA A 96 -10.82 8.08 -0.11
N ILE A 97 -10.31 7.04 -0.78
CA ILE A 97 -9.57 5.95 -0.10
C ILE A 97 -8.35 6.49 0.69
N PRO A 98 -7.41 7.27 0.09
CA PRO A 98 -6.30 7.84 0.84
C PRO A 98 -6.71 8.79 1.96
N ILE A 99 -7.77 9.58 1.77
CA ILE A 99 -8.27 10.49 2.83
C ILE A 99 -8.69 9.68 4.06
N PHE A 100 -9.55 8.69 3.88
CA PHE A 100 -10.00 7.84 4.99
C PHE A 100 -8.86 7.03 5.59
N LEU A 101 -7.92 6.57 4.76
CA LEU A 101 -6.73 5.85 5.22
C LEU A 101 -5.89 6.72 6.16
N VAL A 102 -5.63 7.98 5.81
CA VAL A 102 -4.87 8.91 6.66
C VAL A 102 -5.58 9.18 7.98
N PHE A 103 -6.90 9.41 7.97
CA PHE A 103 -7.68 9.60 9.20
C PHE A 103 -7.63 8.37 10.11
N TRP A 104 -7.70 7.17 9.53
CA TRP A 104 -7.54 5.94 10.30
C TRP A 104 -6.14 5.87 10.91
N ILE A 105 -5.08 6.00 10.12
CA ILE A 105 -3.70 5.96 10.62
C ILE A 105 -3.51 6.98 11.76
N ALA A 106 -3.99 8.21 11.58
CA ALA A 106 -3.89 9.25 12.60
C ALA A 106 -4.58 8.87 13.91
N THR A 107 -5.80 8.30 13.82
CA THR A 107 -6.56 7.83 14.98
C THR A 107 -5.85 6.68 15.68
N TYR A 108 -5.33 5.72 14.92
CA TYR A 108 -4.59 4.57 15.46
C TYR A 108 -3.30 5.02 16.16
N SER A 109 -2.49 5.86 15.51
CA SER A 109 -1.27 6.42 16.09
C SER A 109 -1.56 7.24 17.36
N TYR A 110 -2.67 7.97 17.40
CA TYR A 110 -3.08 8.72 18.59
C TYR A 110 -3.47 7.81 19.76
N ASN A 111 -4.15 6.68 19.48
CA ASN A 111 -4.47 5.71 20.52
C ASN A 111 -3.19 5.08 21.11
N VAL A 112 -2.24 4.69 20.26
CA VAL A 112 -0.93 4.19 20.71
C VAL A 112 -0.21 5.24 21.56
N TYR A 113 -0.22 6.50 21.14
CA TYR A 113 0.37 7.60 21.92
C TYR A 113 -0.26 7.74 23.31
N ARG A 114 -1.58 7.58 23.42
CA ARG A 114 -2.27 7.63 24.71
C ARG A 114 -1.92 6.45 25.61
N GLU A 115 -1.77 5.26 25.05
CA GLU A 115 -1.37 4.07 25.83
C GLU A 115 0.01 4.28 26.46
N MET A 116 0.95 4.88 25.72
CA MET A 116 2.27 5.23 26.26
C MET A 116 2.22 6.28 27.37
N ALA A 117 1.22 7.17 27.35
CA ALA A 117 1.09 8.24 28.34
C ALA A 117 0.42 7.79 29.65
N ILE A 118 -0.15 6.58 29.69
CA ILE A 118 -0.90 6.05 30.84
C ILE A 118 -0.04 5.08 31.68
N GLN A 119 1.08 4.58 31.14
CA GLN A 119 2.06 3.74 31.84
C GLN A 119 3.07 4.58 32.64
#